data_AF-A0A7S3N6D9-F1
#
_entry.id   AF-A0A7S3N6D9-F1
#
_cell.length_a   1.000
_cell.length_b   1.000
_cell.length_c   1.000
_cell.angle_alpha   90.00
_cell.angle_beta   90.00
_cell.angle_gamma   90.00
#
_symmetry.space_group_name_H-M   'P 1'
#
loop_
_entity.id
_entity.type
_entity.pdbx_description
1 polymer ?
#
loop_
_entity_poly.entity_id
_entity_poly.type
_entity_poly.pdbx_seq_one_letter_code
_entity_poly.pdbx_strand_id
1 'polypeptide(L)'
;KLSNESISKNLKAILNGSLSTIDKLISPRISKTNMLIALLFAMMANYVIRKMIRVLLENNFQTLALKIGLRVPVLKIYMKNYMIGQLNKLYNAMDGMFYQRRPFVYECIPEEPFNPEAVEKDVMAVHEDQYAQYSSGLHSGTIYHSESKELNTGIRNAMGVFSDADAFNYDTFKGVSQLNADIANITIKLFGGDEDTVAFTTSG
;
A
#
# COMPACT_ATOMS: atom_id res chain seq x y z
N LYS A 1 2.04 -8.96 -13.65
CA LYS A 1 3.27 -8.85 -14.47
C LYS A 1 3.26 -7.50 -15.17
N LEU A 2 3.97 -6.48 -14.66
CA LEU A 2 4.10 -5.20 -15.34
C LEU A 2 4.88 -5.40 -16.65
N SER A 3 4.30 -5.00 -17.78
CA SER A 3 4.96 -5.15 -19.09
C SER A 3 6.26 -4.34 -19.11
N ASN A 4 7.29 -4.87 -19.76
CA ASN A 4 8.61 -4.23 -19.88
C ASN A 4 8.53 -2.80 -20.47
N GLU A 5 7.46 -2.48 -21.20
CA GLU A 5 7.19 -1.13 -21.72
C GLU A 5 6.87 -0.12 -20.62
N SER A 6 6.11 -0.51 -19.59
CA SER A 6 5.76 0.38 -18.48
C SER A 6 6.99 0.75 -17.65
N ILE A 7 7.87 -0.23 -17.43
CA ILE A 7 9.15 -0.04 -16.73
C ILE A 7 10.09 0.86 -17.56
N SER A 8 10.15 0.66 -18.88
CA SER A 8 10.94 1.47 -19.81
C SER A 8 10.48 2.93 -19.86
N LYS A 9 9.16 3.16 -19.88
CA LYS A 9 8.57 4.51 -19.91
C LYS A 9 8.84 5.28 -18.61
N ASN A 10 8.72 4.61 -17.47
CA ASN A 10 8.99 5.22 -16.17
C ASN A 10 10.49 5.51 -15.97
N LEU A 11 11.38 4.63 -16.44
CA LEU A 11 12.82 4.89 -16.41
C LEU A 11 13.23 6.06 -17.31
N LYS A 12 12.63 6.21 -18.50
CA LYS A 12 12.86 7.37 -19.38
C LYS A 12 12.41 8.69 -18.73
N ALA A 13 11.26 8.68 -18.05
CA ALA A 13 10.76 9.87 -17.35
C ALA A 13 11.68 10.31 -16.19
N ILE A 14 12.19 9.34 -15.40
CA ILE A 14 13.11 9.61 -14.29
C ILE A 14 14.47 10.12 -14.79
N LEU A 15 14.96 9.57 -15.91
CA LEU A 15 16.20 10.02 -16.55
C LEU A 15 16.09 11.45 -17.09
N ASN A 16 14.97 11.78 -17.74
CA ASN A 16 14.74 13.12 -18.28
C ASN A 16 14.55 14.19 -17.18
N GLY A 17 13.91 13.84 -16.06
CA GLY A 17 13.80 14.72 -14.90
C GLY A 17 15.12 14.97 -14.16
N SER A 18 16.01 13.97 -14.17
CA SER A 18 17.35 14.11 -13.55
C SER A 18 18.27 14.99 -14.39
N LEU A 19 18.19 14.90 -15.73
CA LEU A 19 18.94 15.75 -16.65
C LEU A 19 18.55 17.23 -16.54
N SER A 20 17.26 17.54 -16.46
CA SER A 20 16.78 18.93 -16.34
C SER A 20 17.15 19.59 -14.99
N THR A 21 17.35 18.78 -13.95
CA THR A 21 17.80 19.26 -12.63
C THR A 21 19.31 19.54 -12.63
N ILE A 22 20.09 18.76 -13.38
CA ILE A 22 21.53 18.98 -13.59
C ILE A 22 21.77 20.26 -14.41
N ASP A 23 20.96 20.51 -15.46
CA ASP A 23 21.05 21.74 -16.27
C ASP A 23 20.79 23.01 -15.45
N LYS A 24 19.89 22.95 -14.46
CA LYS A 24 19.59 24.09 -13.56
C LYS A 24 20.67 24.34 -12.50
N LEU A 25 21.48 23.33 -12.17
CA LEU A 25 22.55 23.44 -11.18
C LEU A 25 23.87 23.98 -11.76
N ILE A 26 24.03 24.03 -13.09
CA ILE A 26 25.31 24.32 -13.78
C ILE A 26 25.27 25.65 -14.57
N SER A 27 24.56 26.67 -14.11
CA SER A 27 24.78 28.04 -14.59
C SER A 27 24.35 29.08 -13.54
N PRO A 28 25.10 30.18 -13.28
CA PRO A 28 25.98 30.87 -14.24
C PRO A 28 27.40 31.21 -13.73
N ARG A 29 28.39 31.07 -14.63
CA ARG A 29 29.78 31.63 -14.67
C ARG A 29 30.88 30.61 -15.00
N ILE A 30 30.59 29.66 -15.87
CA ILE A 30 31.57 28.68 -16.32
C ILE A 30 31.68 28.82 -17.83
N SER A 31 32.89 29.11 -18.34
CA SER A 31 33.12 29.25 -19.78
C SER A 31 32.65 27.99 -20.52
N LYS A 32 32.23 28.14 -21.79
CA LYS A 32 31.70 27.03 -22.60
C LYS A 32 32.63 25.78 -22.61
N THR A 33 33.94 25.99 -22.50
CA THR A 33 34.95 24.92 -22.36
C THR A 33 34.85 24.18 -21.02
N ASN A 34 34.68 24.88 -19.91
CA ASN A 34 34.54 24.26 -18.59
C ASN A 34 33.19 23.55 -18.43
N MET A 35 32.15 23.99 -19.14
CA MET A 35 30.84 23.34 -19.16
C MET A 35 30.89 22.00 -19.92
N LEU A 36 31.65 21.93 -21.03
CA LEU A 36 31.90 20.69 -21.77
C LEU A 36 32.71 19.70 -20.92
N ILE A 37 33.73 20.18 -20.20
CA ILE A 37 34.53 19.37 -19.28
C ILE A 37 33.66 18.84 -18.14
N ALA A 38 32.82 19.69 -17.52
CA ALA A 38 31.90 19.28 -16.46
C ALA A 38 30.87 18.25 -16.96
N LEU A 39 30.36 18.40 -18.18
CA LEU A 39 29.45 17.44 -18.81
C LEU A 39 30.14 16.10 -19.06
N LEU A 40 31.38 16.11 -19.57
CA LEU A 40 32.18 14.90 -19.77
C LEU A 40 32.48 14.20 -18.44
N PHE A 41 32.81 14.95 -17.39
CA PHE A 41 32.99 14.41 -16.04
C PHE A 41 31.70 13.81 -15.47
N ALA A 42 30.57 14.48 -15.66
CA ALA A 42 29.26 13.97 -15.22
C ALA A 42 28.86 12.70 -15.98
N MET A 43 29.10 12.65 -17.29
CA MET A 43 28.85 11.46 -18.12
C MET A 43 29.76 10.29 -17.73
N MET A 44 31.05 10.56 -17.49
CA MET A 44 31.98 9.56 -16.97
C MET A 44 31.57 9.06 -15.58
N ALA A 45 31.21 9.95 -14.67
CA ALA A 45 30.75 9.59 -13.33
C ALA A 45 29.48 8.74 -13.41
N ASN A 46 28.53 9.10 -14.27
CA ASN A 46 27.29 8.35 -14.46
C ASN A 46 27.55 6.97 -15.08
N TYR A 47 28.46 6.87 -16.06
CA TYR A 47 28.88 5.59 -16.64
C TYR A 47 29.56 4.68 -15.60
N VAL A 48 30.49 5.23 -14.81
CA VAL A 48 31.17 4.49 -13.73
C VAL A 48 30.19 4.04 -12.66
N ILE A 49 29.27 4.91 -12.23
CA ILE A 49 28.22 4.57 -11.25
C ILE A 49 27.32 3.45 -11.78
N ARG A 50 26.87 3.52 -13.04
CA ARG A 50 26.04 2.46 -13.64
C ARG A 50 26.79 1.13 -13.75
N LYS A 51 28.06 1.17 -14.15
CA LYS A 51 28.90 -0.04 -14.26
C LYS A 51 29.19 -0.62 -12.88
N MET A 52 29.43 0.21 -11.87
CA MET A 52 29.56 -0.23 -10.48
C MET A 52 28.27 -0.84 -9.95
N ILE A 53 27.10 -0.20 -10.15
CA ILE A 53 25.80 -0.74 -9.72
C ILE A 53 25.53 -2.10 -10.38
N ARG A 54 25.83 -2.24 -11.68
CA ARG A 54 25.68 -3.52 -12.40
C ARG A 54 26.59 -4.61 -11.84
N VAL A 55 27.86 -4.31 -11.60
CA VAL A 55 28.82 -5.24 -11.00
C VAL A 55 28.46 -5.58 -9.54
N LEU A 56 27.88 -4.64 -8.80
CA LEU A 56 27.37 -4.81 -7.42
C LEU A 56 26.09 -5.66 -7.35
N LEU A 57 25.27 -5.65 -8.39
CA LEU A 57 24.06 -6.47 -8.50
C LEU A 57 24.37 -7.91 -8.93
N GLU A 58 25.43 -8.11 -9.72
CA GLU A 58 25.77 -9.41 -10.31
C GLU A 58 26.75 -10.25 -9.46
N ASN A 59 27.53 -9.63 -8.56
CA ASN A 59 28.49 -10.34 -7.71
C ASN A 59 28.23 -9.99 -6.23
N ASN A 60 28.26 -10.98 -5.33
CA ASN A 60 28.10 -10.90 -3.86
C ASN A 60 29.12 -9.98 -3.12
N PHE A 61 29.72 -9.01 -3.82
CA PHE A 61 30.65 -7.95 -3.38
C PHE A 61 29.99 -6.82 -2.55
N GLN A 62 28.76 -7.05 -2.06
CA GLN A 62 27.84 -6.01 -1.58
C GLN A 62 28.30 -5.31 -0.29
N THR A 63 29.14 -5.92 0.53
CA THR A 63 29.53 -5.34 1.82
C THR A 63 30.84 -4.57 1.78
N LEU A 64 31.82 -4.98 0.97
CA LEU A 64 33.16 -4.36 0.98
C LEU A 64 33.23 -3.07 0.15
N ALA A 65 32.73 -3.12 -1.10
CA ALA A 65 32.74 -1.96 -1.98
C ALA A 65 31.80 -0.85 -1.48
N LEU A 66 30.66 -1.24 -0.89
CA LEU A 66 29.73 -0.31 -0.26
C LEU A 66 30.33 0.33 1.00
N LYS A 67 31.06 -0.44 1.82
CA LYS A 67 31.84 0.10 2.97
C LYS A 67 32.94 1.06 2.52
N ILE A 68 33.65 0.77 1.43
CA ILE A 68 34.70 1.65 0.89
C ILE A 68 34.09 2.92 0.30
N GLY A 69 33.01 2.80 -0.47
CA GLY A 69 32.29 3.95 -1.03
C GLY A 69 31.71 4.86 0.05
N LEU A 70 31.12 4.30 1.10
CA LEU A 70 30.56 5.05 2.23
C LEU A 70 31.62 5.71 3.13
N ARG A 71 32.90 5.34 2.99
CA ARG A 71 34.02 6.04 3.67
C ARG A 71 34.41 7.33 2.96
N VAL A 72 34.00 7.54 1.71
CA VAL A 72 34.23 8.81 1.00
C VAL A 72 33.19 9.83 1.50
N PRO A 73 33.59 10.93 2.17
CA PRO A 73 32.65 11.84 2.82
C PRO A 73 31.62 12.43 1.85
N VAL A 74 32.06 12.75 0.63
CA VAL A 74 31.20 13.32 -0.42
C VAL A 74 30.12 12.33 -0.86
N LEU A 75 30.46 11.06 -1.05
CA LEU A 75 29.50 10.04 -1.45
C LEU A 75 28.50 9.75 -0.33
N LYS A 76 28.96 9.78 0.93
CA LYS A 76 28.10 9.63 2.11
C LYS A 76 27.07 10.76 2.22
N ILE A 77 27.49 12.01 1.98
CA ILE A 77 26.57 13.17 1.96
C ILE A 77 25.56 13.04 0.82
N TYR A 78 26.02 12.68 -0.38
CA TYR A 78 25.16 12.49 -1.54
C TYR A 78 24.11 11.39 -1.31
N MET A 79 24.53 10.21 -0.83
CA MET A 79 23.61 9.11 -0.51
C MET A 79 22.63 9.48 0.61
N LYS A 80 23.08 10.20 1.64
CA LYS A 80 22.20 10.70 2.71
C LYS A 80 21.11 11.62 2.15
N ASN A 81 21.48 12.59 1.32
CA ASN A 81 20.52 13.51 0.71
C ASN A 81 19.56 12.80 -0.26
N TYR A 82 20.06 11.83 -1.02
CA TYR A 82 19.22 11.00 -1.88
C TYR A 82 18.21 10.17 -1.06
N MET A 83 18.67 9.49 -0.01
CA MET A 83 17.82 8.70 0.88
C MET A 83 16.78 9.58 1.59
N ILE A 84 17.17 10.75 2.10
CA ILE A 84 16.23 11.72 2.69
C ILE A 84 15.20 12.19 1.65
N GLY A 85 15.63 12.45 0.41
CA GLY A 85 14.72 12.82 -0.67
C GLY A 85 13.72 11.72 -1.01
N GLN A 86 14.13 10.45 -1.01
CA GLN A 86 13.22 9.31 -1.21
C GLN A 86 12.31 9.09 0.00
N LEU A 87 12.84 9.25 1.21
CA LEU A 87 12.07 9.15 2.46
C LEU A 87 10.99 10.23 2.52
N ASN A 88 11.31 11.47 2.14
CA ASN A 88 10.33 12.57 2.09
C ASN A 88 9.27 12.35 1.00
N LYS A 89 9.63 11.78 -0.15
CA LYS A 89 8.64 11.37 -1.16
C LYS A 89 7.70 10.30 -0.63
N LEU A 90 8.24 9.33 0.11
CA LEU A 90 7.44 8.28 0.74
C LEU A 90 6.54 8.87 1.83
N TYR A 91 7.08 9.70 2.72
CA TYR A 91 6.31 10.41 3.73
C TYR A 91 5.20 11.25 3.12
N ASN A 92 5.48 12.07 2.10
CA ASN A 92 4.45 12.88 1.45
C ASN A 92 3.41 12.02 0.72
N ALA A 93 3.81 10.87 0.16
CA ALA A 93 2.88 9.92 -0.44
C ALA A 93 1.99 9.25 0.62
N MET A 94 2.56 8.91 1.78
CA MET A 94 1.83 8.33 2.92
C MET A 94 0.93 9.38 3.57
N ASP A 95 1.40 10.59 3.80
CA ASP A 95 0.67 11.70 4.40
C ASP A 95 -0.53 12.10 3.52
N GLY A 96 -0.34 12.11 2.20
CA GLY A 96 -1.43 12.24 1.22
C GLY A 96 -2.40 11.05 1.19
N MET A 97 -1.98 9.86 1.61
CA MET A 97 -2.85 8.69 1.76
C MET A 97 -3.64 8.70 3.08
N PHE A 98 -3.08 9.22 4.17
CA PHE A 98 -3.71 9.19 5.50
C PHE A 98 -4.55 10.43 5.82
N TYR A 99 -4.20 11.62 5.31
CA TYR A 99 -4.86 12.88 5.70
C TYR A 99 -5.75 13.53 4.63
N GLN A 100 -5.62 13.18 3.35
CA GLN A 100 -6.34 13.90 2.27
C GLN A 100 -7.65 13.26 1.78
N ARG A 101 -8.17 12.18 2.38
CA ARG A 101 -9.33 11.46 1.81
C ARG A 101 -10.34 10.93 2.80
N ARG A 102 -10.67 11.69 3.86
CA ARG A 102 -11.97 11.50 4.51
C ARG A 102 -12.83 12.68 4.11
N PRO A 103 -13.93 12.48 3.35
CA PRO A 103 -14.80 13.58 2.93
C PRO A 103 -15.38 14.37 4.12
N PHE A 104 -15.32 13.81 5.33
CA PHE A 104 -15.74 14.43 6.58
C PHE A 104 -14.95 13.85 7.76
N VAL A 105 -14.63 14.68 8.76
CA VAL A 105 -14.12 14.28 10.08
C VAL A 105 -15.08 14.86 11.11
N TYR A 106 -15.75 13.99 11.87
CA TYR A 106 -16.63 14.39 12.96
C TYR A 106 -15.84 14.41 14.26
N GLU A 107 -15.49 15.60 14.75
CA GLU A 107 -14.74 15.77 16.01
C GLU A 107 -15.62 15.62 17.26
N CYS A 108 -16.93 15.77 17.09
CA CYS A 108 -17.92 15.64 18.14
C CYS A 108 -19.22 15.03 17.60
N ILE A 109 -20.09 14.59 18.52
CA ILE A 109 -21.46 14.20 18.19
C ILE A 109 -22.20 15.48 17.77
N PRO A 110 -22.89 15.50 16.62
CA PRO A 110 -23.60 16.70 16.18
C PRO A 110 -24.75 17.05 17.13
N GLU A 111 -25.05 18.35 17.24
CA GLU A 111 -26.17 18.84 18.05
C GLU A 111 -27.53 18.41 17.47
N GLU A 112 -27.63 18.31 16.15
CA GLU A 112 -28.80 17.81 15.43
C GLU A 112 -28.54 16.40 14.88
N PRO A 113 -29.55 15.52 14.87
CA PRO A 113 -29.41 14.19 14.31
C PRO A 113 -29.14 14.27 12.81
N PHE A 114 -28.27 13.39 12.31
CA PHE A 114 -28.03 13.32 10.87
C PHE A 114 -29.28 12.86 10.11
N ASN A 115 -29.45 13.42 8.92
CA ASN A 115 -30.40 12.88 7.95
C ASN A 115 -29.90 11.51 7.45
N PRO A 116 -30.65 10.41 7.60
CA PRO A 116 -30.24 9.08 7.15
C PRO A 116 -29.83 9.02 5.68
N GLU A 117 -30.52 9.74 4.79
CA GLU A 117 -30.20 9.77 3.36
C GLU A 117 -28.85 10.45 3.09
N ALA A 118 -28.54 11.49 3.87
CA ALA A 118 -27.26 12.17 3.79
C ALA A 118 -26.13 11.28 4.30
N VAL A 119 -26.35 10.55 5.39
CA VAL A 119 -25.38 9.57 5.92
C VAL A 119 -25.13 8.46 4.91
N GLU A 120 -26.17 7.90 4.30
CA GLU A 120 -26.00 6.86 3.29
C GLU A 120 -25.18 7.37 2.10
N LYS A 121 -25.48 8.57 1.61
CA LYS A 121 -24.72 9.22 0.52
C LYS A 121 -23.26 9.42 0.91
N ASP A 122 -22.99 9.87 2.13
CA ASP A 122 -21.65 10.09 2.67
C ASP A 122 -20.87 8.77 2.79
N VAL A 123 -21.52 7.70 3.26
CA VAL A 123 -20.94 6.35 3.33
C VAL A 123 -20.63 5.82 1.93
N MET A 124 -21.52 6.03 0.95
CA MET A 124 -21.27 5.66 -0.45
C MET A 124 -20.12 6.46 -1.06
N ALA A 125 -20.02 7.76 -0.77
CA ALA A 125 -18.91 8.59 -1.24
C ALA A 125 -17.55 8.11 -0.70
N VAL A 126 -17.51 7.66 0.57
CA VAL A 126 -16.31 7.00 1.13
C VAL A 126 -16.01 5.70 0.40
N HIS A 127 -17.04 4.90 0.09
CA HIS A 127 -16.88 3.65 -0.67
C HIS A 127 -16.33 3.89 -2.09
N GLU A 128 -16.73 4.97 -2.75
CA GLU A 128 -16.27 5.33 -4.09
C GLU A 128 -14.84 5.93 -4.08
N ASP A 129 -14.50 6.73 -3.06
CA ASP A 129 -13.22 7.46 -2.99
C ASP A 129 -12.09 6.66 -2.32
N GLN A 130 -12.43 5.65 -1.50
CA GLN A 130 -11.47 4.86 -0.72
C GLN A 130 -11.41 3.37 -1.10
N TYR A 131 -11.42 2.97 -2.36
CA TYR A 131 -11.18 1.55 -2.64
C TYR A 131 -10.03 1.35 -3.61
N ALA A 132 -8.86 1.07 -3.00
CA ALA A 132 -8.00 -0.02 -3.41
C ALA A 132 -8.84 -1.01 -4.25
N GLN A 133 -8.52 -1.15 -5.52
CA GLN A 133 -9.27 -1.99 -6.45
C GLN A 133 -9.12 -3.45 -6.00
N TYR A 134 -9.80 -3.90 -4.94
CA TYR A 134 -9.68 -5.26 -4.43
C TYR A 134 -10.21 -6.25 -5.47
N SER A 135 -11.19 -5.83 -6.27
CA SER A 135 -11.65 -6.51 -7.48
C SER A 135 -10.58 -6.67 -8.58
N SER A 136 -9.47 -5.93 -8.53
CA SER A 136 -8.37 -6.09 -9.50
C SER A 136 -7.39 -7.23 -9.15
N GLY A 137 -7.57 -7.89 -7.99
CA GLY A 137 -6.67 -8.96 -7.53
C GLY A 137 -5.26 -8.49 -7.14
N LEU A 138 -5.05 -7.18 -7.00
CA LEU A 138 -3.76 -6.59 -6.60
C LEU A 138 -3.50 -6.62 -5.09
N HIS A 139 -4.47 -7.08 -4.30
CA HIS A 139 -4.43 -7.07 -2.84
C HIS A 139 -4.39 -8.51 -2.33
N SER A 140 -3.24 -8.91 -1.78
CA SER A 140 -3.03 -10.28 -1.30
C SER A 140 -3.76 -10.49 0.03
N GLY A 141 -4.63 -11.50 0.09
CA GLY A 141 -5.26 -11.98 1.33
C GLY A 141 -6.32 -11.04 1.93
N THR A 142 -6.65 -9.92 1.30
CA THR A 142 -7.58 -8.93 1.88
C THR A 142 -9.05 -9.30 1.68
N ILE A 143 -9.44 -9.72 0.47
CA ILE A 143 -10.81 -10.16 0.17
C ILE A 143 -10.75 -11.48 -0.57
N TYR A 144 -11.39 -12.52 -0.01
CA TYR A 144 -11.36 -13.87 -0.57
C TYR A 144 -12.45 -14.11 -1.64
N HIS A 145 -13.60 -13.43 -1.54
CA HIS A 145 -14.74 -13.63 -2.44
C HIS A 145 -15.46 -12.31 -2.75
N SER A 146 -14.84 -11.42 -3.55
CA SER A 146 -15.46 -10.13 -3.92
C SER A 146 -16.45 -10.19 -5.08
N GLU A 147 -16.36 -11.22 -5.93
CA GLU A 147 -17.05 -11.23 -7.24
C GLU A 147 -18.50 -11.75 -7.17
N SER A 148 -18.87 -12.45 -6.10
CA SER A 148 -20.20 -13.05 -5.99
C SER A 148 -21.20 -12.05 -5.41
N LYS A 149 -21.86 -11.30 -6.29
CA LYS A 149 -22.95 -10.37 -5.92
C LYS A 149 -24.07 -11.08 -5.16
N GLU A 150 -24.43 -12.29 -5.58
CA GLU A 150 -25.47 -13.11 -4.94
C GLU A 150 -25.07 -13.51 -3.51
N LEU A 151 -23.83 -13.98 -3.31
CA LEU A 151 -23.31 -14.32 -1.98
C LEU A 151 -23.28 -13.08 -1.07
N ASN A 152 -22.75 -11.97 -1.56
CA ASN A 152 -22.66 -10.73 -0.79
C ASN A 152 -24.05 -10.19 -0.42
N THR A 153 -25.02 -10.30 -1.33
CA THR A 153 -26.42 -9.92 -1.06
C THR A 153 -27.05 -10.87 -0.04
N GLY A 154 -26.82 -12.18 -0.16
CA GLY A 154 -27.30 -13.17 0.80
C GLY A 154 -26.75 -12.93 2.22
N ILE A 155 -25.45 -12.68 2.34
CA ILE A 155 -24.79 -12.36 3.61
C ILE A 155 -25.36 -11.06 4.19
N ARG A 156 -25.49 -10.00 3.38
CA ARG A 156 -26.06 -8.71 3.83
C ARG A 156 -27.48 -8.88 4.36
N ASN A 157 -28.31 -9.66 3.67
CA ASN A 157 -29.68 -9.92 4.09
C ASN A 157 -29.71 -10.71 5.41
N ALA A 158 -28.87 -11.74 5.55
CA ALA A 158 -28.76 -12.51 6.78
C ALA A 158 -28.29 -11.63 7.96
N MET A 159 -27.29 -10.77 7.75
CA MET A 159 -26.85 -9.79 8.75
C MET A 159 -27.98 -8.84 9.16
N GLY A 160 -28.82 -8.41 8.22
CA GLY A 160 -30.00 -7.58 8.52
C GLY A 160 -31.01 -8.31 9.43
N VAL A 161 -31.29 -9.58 9.13
CA VAL A 161 -32.22 -10.40 9.93
C VAL A 161 -31.73 -10.62 11.37
N PHE A 162 -30.42 -10.78 11.56
CA PHE A 162 -29.79 -11.02 12.86
C PHE A 162 -29.10 -9.79 13.45
N SER A 163 -29.45 -8.58 12.99
CA SER A 163 -28.74 -7.34 13.35
C SER A 163 -28.76 -7.02 14.84
N ASP A 164 -29.88 -7.32 15.51
CA ASP A 164 -30.04 -7.11 16.96
C ASP A 164 -29.69 -8.36 17.79
N ALA A 165 -29.30 -9.46 17.14
CA ALA A 165 -29.09 -10.71 17.83
C ALA A 165 -27.78 -10.71 18.62
N ASP A 166 -27.84 -11.20 19.86
CA ASP A 166 -26.71 -11.28 20.76
C ASP A 166 -26.46 -12.73 21.20
N ALA A 167 -25.25 -13.23 20.94
CA ALA A 167 -24.84 -14.59 21.28
C ALA A 167 -24.75 -14.84 22.80
N PHE A 168 -24.65 -13.80 23.63
CA PHE A 168 -24.66 -13.96 25.09
C PHE A 168 -26.05 -14.28 25.65
N ASN A 169 -27.11 -13.80 24.99
CA ASN A 169 -28.50 -13.96 25.42
C ASN A 169 -29.16 -15.16 24.71
N TYR A 170 -28.63 -16.36 24.97
CA TYR A 170 -28.99 -17.60 24.27
C TYR A 170 -30.46 -18.00 24.44
N ASP A 171 -31.08 -17.63 25.56
CA ASP A 171 -32.47 -17.88 25.87
C ASP A 171 -33.43 -17.09 24.97
N THR A 172 -33.00 -15.87 24.62
CA THR A 172 -33.70 -14.93 23.75
C THR A 172 -33.42 -15.23 22.28
N PHE A 173 -32.15 -15.50 21.93
CA PHE A 173 -31.70 -15.72 20.55
C PHE A 173 -31.30 -17.18 20.29
N LYS A 174 -32.23 -18.11 20.55
CA LYS A 174 -32.02 -19.56 20.38
C LYS A 174 -31.56 -19.94 18.96
N GLY A 175 -32.08 -19.25 17.95
CA GLY A 175 -31.70 -19.48 16.56
C GLY A 175 -30.20 -19.22 16.30
N VAL A 176 -29.63 -18.17 16.90
CA VAL A 176 -28.20 -17.87 16.78
C VAL A 176 -27.34 -18.90 17.51
N SER A 177 -27.81 -19.36 18.68
CA SER A 177 -27.14 -20.43 19.42
C SER A 177 -27.09 -21.74 18.62
N GLN A 178 -28.20 -22.11 17.97
CA GLN A 178 -28.26 -23.26 17.08
C GLN A 178 -27.33 -23.10 15.86
N LEU A 179 -27.35 -21.94 15.22
CA LEU A 179 -26.47 -21.65 14.08
C LEU A 179 -24.98 -21.78 14.46
N ASN A 180 -24.58 -21.26 15.63
CA ASN A 180 -23.21 -21.40 16.11
C ASN A 180 -22.82 -22.87 16.34
N ALA A 181 -23.72 -23.67 16.92
CA ALA A 181 -23.50 -25.10 17.12
C ALA A 181 -23.40 -25.86 15.78
N ASP A 182 -24.24 -25.52 14.81
CA ASP A 182 -24.21 -26.14 13.48
C ASP A 182 -22.92 -25.79 12.72
N ILE A 183 -22.46 -24.53 12.78
CA ILE A 183 -21.19 -24.09 12.19
C ILE A 183 -20.01 -24.84 12.82
N ALA A 184 -19.99 -24.95 14.15
CA ALA A 184 -18.97 -25.70 14.88
C ALA A 184 -18.96 -27.17 14.44
N ASN A 185 -20.12 -27.83 14.37
CA ASN A 185 -20.24 -29.23 13.97
C ASN A 185 -19.81 -29.46 12.50
N ILE A 186 -20.18 -28.56 11.58
CA ILE A 186 -19.75 -28.63 10.17
C ILE A 186 -18.22 -28.54 10.10
N THR A 187 -17.63 -27.64 10.89
CA THR A 187 -16.17 -27.44 10.92
C THR A 187 -15.45 -28.65 11.51
N ILE A 188 -15.93 -29.20 12.64
CA ILE A 188 -15.39 -30.43 13.23
C ILE A 188 -15.37 -31.57 12.20
N LYS A 189 -16.49 -31.77 11.50
CA LYS A 189 -16.60 -32.80 10.45
C LYS A 189 -15.66 -32.56 9.29
N LEU A 190 -15.47 -31.31 8.87
CA LEU A 190 -14.55 -30.96 7.78
C LEU A 190 -13.10 -31.32 8.11
N PHE A 191 -12.71 -31.23 9.39
CA PHE A 191 -11.37 -31.56 9.87
C PHE A 191 -11.26 -33.00 10.42
N GLY A 192 -12.31 -33.82 10.31
CA GLY A 192 -12.30 -35.22 10.74
C GLY A 192 -12.25 -35.42 12.24
N GLY A 193 -12.82 -34.50 13.02
CA GLY A 193 -12.94 -34.65 14.47
C GLY A 193 -13.88 -35.79 14.87
N ASP A 194 -13.69 -36.27 16.09
CA ASP A 194 -14.47 -37.33 16.72
C ASP A 194 -15.60 -36.76 17.61
N GLU A 195 -16.33 -37.64 18.31
CA GLU A 195 -17.47 -37.27 19.16
C GLU A 195 -17.08 -36.44 20.40
N ASP A 196 -15.80 -36.52 20.82
CA ASP A 196 -15.27 -35.77 21.96
C ASP A 196 -14.69 -34.40 21.54
N THR A 197 -14.65 -34.12 20.23
CA THR A 197 -14.14 -32.85 19.71
C THR A 197 -15.13 -31.72 19.96
N VAL A 198 -14.63 -30.62 20.53
CA VAL A 198 -15.41 -29.40 20.79
C VAL A 198 -14.89 -28.23 19.98
N ALA A 199 -15.78 -27.34 19.56
CA ALA A 199 -15.44 -26.12 18.85
C ALA A 199 -16.38 -24.98 19.26
N PHE A 200 -15.88 -23.75 19.10
CA PHE A 200 -16.61 -22.53 19.39
C PHE A 200 -16.33 -21.50 18.29
N THR A 201 -17.30 -20.64 18.02
CA THR A 201 -17.15 -19.54 17.07
C THR A 201 -16.36 -18.40 17.70
N THR A 202 -15.55 -17.70 16.90
CA THR A 202 -14.76 -16.54 17.32
C THR A 202 -14.92 -15.41 16.30
N SER A 203 -14.53 -14.19 16.66
CA SER A 203 -14.72 -13.01 15.81
C SER A 203 -13.84 -12.97 14.56
N GLY A 204 -12.75 -13.75 14.51
CA GLY A 204 -11.79 -13.75 13.39
C GLY A 204 -10.93 -12.51 13.32
#